data_AF-A0A3P8J6Q6-F1
#
_entry.id   AF-A0A3P8J6Q6-F1
#
_cell.length_a   1.000
_cell.length_b   1.000
_cell.length_c   1.000
_cell.angle_alpha   90.00
_cell.angle_beta   90.00
_cell.angle_gamma   90.00
#
_symmetry.space_group_name_H-M   'P 1'
#
loop_
_entity.id
_entity.type
_entity.pdbx_description
1 polymer ?
#
loop_
_entity_poly.entity_id
_entity_poly.type
_entity_poly.pdbx_seq_one_letter_code
_entity_poly.pdbx_strand_id
1 'polypeptide(L)'
;MNQPALVVKNFIEANPTLPPARSLKSRFVNELARRSDWQGLLAFSPDKPASTEAQCNYYYAKLSVGQAQEAWDGAKTLWLTGKSQPNACDALFSAWRASGQQDPLAWLERIRLAMKAGNTSLVRSLAQQMPPEYLTISSAIVALANDPNTVMNFAPHHRSHRFHPPDGGGGL
;
A
#
# COMPACT_ATOMS: atom_id res chain seq x y z
N MET A 1 10.08 18.69 -21.11
CA MET A 1 8.78 18.80 -20.41
C MET A 1 7.72 19.15 -21.45
N ASN A 2 6.62 18.40 -21.52
CA ASN A 2 5.60 18.57 -22.56
C ASN A 2 4.79 19.87 -22.35
N GLN A 3 4.33 20.52 -23.43
CA GLN A 3 3.64 21.83 -23.39
C GLN A 3 2.44 21.89 -22.41
N PRO A 4 1.58 20.85 -22.30
CA PRO A 4 0.50 20.85 -21.32
C PRO A 4 0.98 20.87 -19.86
N ALA A 5 2.09 20.19 -19.56
CA ALA A 5 2.63 20.13 -18.20
C ALA A 5 3.17 21.49 -17.74
N LEU A 6 3.75 22.26 -18.66
CA LEU A 6 4.22 23.62 -18.37
C LEU A 6 3.04 24.56 -18.07
N VAL A 7 1.98 24.51 -18.87
CA VAL A 7 0.77 25.34 -18.67
C VAL A 7 0.12 25.04 -17.32
N VAL A 8 -0.04 23.75 -16.99
CA VAL A 8 -0.64 23.33 -15.71
C VAL A 8 0.25 23.74 -14.53
N LYS A 9 1.58 23.57 -14.66
CA LYS A 9 2.53 23.98 -13.63
C LYS A 9 2.43 25.48 -13.35
N ASN A 10 2.48 26.30 -14.40
CA ASN A 10 2.38 27.76 -14.28
C ASN A 10 1.05 28.19 -13.64
N PHE A 11 -0.06 27.54 -14.00
CA PHE A 11 -1.35 27.83 -13.38
C PHE A 11 -1.37 27.53 -11.88
N ILE A 12 -0.80 26.39 -11.46
CA ILE A 12 -0.73 26.01 -10.04
C ILE A 12 0.14 27.00 -9.26
N GLU A 13 1.31 27.36 -9.80
CA GLU A 13 2.25 28.28 -9.17
C GLU A 13 1.69 29.70 -9.05
N ALA A 14 0.93 30.16 -10.05
CA ALA A 14 0.28 31.46 -10.03
C ALA A 14 -0.92 31.55 -9.07
N ASN A 15 -1.49 30.42 -8.62
CA ASN A 15 -2.74 30.37 -7.86
C ASN A 15 -2.65 29.49 -6.59
N PRO A 16 -1.70 29.74 -5.66
CA PRO A 16 -1.43 28.82 -4.54
C PRO A 16 -2.59 28.70 -3.54
N THR A 17 -3.41 29.74 -3.38
CA THR A 17 -4.53 29.75 -2.44
C THR A 17 -5.81 29.14 -3.02
N LEU A 18 -5.92 29.02 -4.34
CA LEU A 18 -7.11 28.55 -5.06
C LEU A 18 -7.34 27.05 -4.80
N PRO A 19 -8.46 26.64 -4.17
CA PRO A 19 -8.67 25.22 -3.81
C PRO A 19 -8.61 24.25 -5.02
N PRO A 20 -9.19 24.57 -6.20
CA PRO A 20 -9.00 23.77 -7.41
C PRO A 20 -7.53 23.56 -7.79
N ALA A 21 -6.68 24.59 -7.70
CA ALA A 21 -5.26 24.50 -8.04
C ALA A 21 -4.51 23.53 -7.13
N ARG A 22 -4.84 23.48 -5.84
CA ARG A 22 -4.26 22.50 -4.89
C ARG A 22 -4.56 21.07 -5.29
N SER A 23 -5.79 20.79 -5.73
CA SER A 23 -6.19 19.45 -6.18
C SER A 23 -5.67 19.12 -7.59
N LEU A 24 -5.44 20.14 -8.43
CA LEU A 24 -5.03 19.97 -9.82
C LEU A 24 -3.67 19.30 -9.95
N LYS A 25 -2.73 19.56 -9.05
CA LYS A 25 -1.42 18.88 -9.04
C LYS A 25 -1.58 17.35 -9.03
N SER A 26 -2.38 16.82 -8.10
CA SER A 26 -2.60 15.38 -7.99
C SER A 26 -3.39 14.82 -9.17
N ARG A 27 -4.39 15.56 -9.67
CA ARG A 27 -5.16 15.15 -10.86
C ARG A 27 -4.28 15.05 -12.11
N PHE A 28 -3.37 16.00 -12.29
CA PHE A 28 -2.49 16.00 -13.45
C PHE A 28 -1.41 14.92 -13.34
N VAL A 29 -0.91 14.60 -12.15
CA VAL A 29 -0.09 13.40 -11.91
C VAL A 29 -0.81 12.13 -12.37
N ASN A 30 -2.09 11.97 -12.02
CA ASN A 30 -2.88 10.81 -12.45
C ASN A 30 -3.10 10.78 -13.97
N GLU A 31 -3.28 11.93 -14.61
CA GLU A 31 -3.40 12.00 -16.08
C GLU A 31 -2.08 11.62 -16.77
N LEU A 32 -0.92 12.05 -16.26
CA LEU A 32 0.39 11.64 -16.77
C LEU A 32 0.61 10.13 -16.60
N ALA A 33 0.17 9.57 -15.46
CA ALA A 33 0.21 8.14 -15.22
C ALA A 33 -0.69 7.35 -16.17
N ARG A 34 -1.91 7.86 -16.45
CA ARG A 34 -2.81 7.28 -17.45
C ARG A 34 -2.19 7.25 -18.85
N ARG A 35 -1.34 8.23 -19.17
CA ARG A 35 -0.55 8.29 -20.43
C ARG A 35 0.73 7.47 -20.40
N SER A 36 1.06 6.83 -19.26
CA SER A 36 2.35 6.17 -19.03
C SER A 36 3.56 7.10 -19.24
N ASP A 37 3.38 8.42 -19.09
CA ASP A 37 4.45 9.41 -19.21
C ASP A 37 5.20 9.51 -17.88
N TRP A 38 5.96 8.47 -17.53
CA TRP A 38 6.61 8.35 -16.22
C TRP A 38 7.70 9.42 -16.00
N GLN A 39 8.49 9.72 -17.03
CA GLN A 39 9.47 10.80 -16.97
C GLN A 39 8.79 12.17 -16.86
N GLY A 40 7.73 12.42 -17.64
CA GLY A 40 6.95 13.65 -17.54
C GLY A 40 6.27 13.81 -16.19
N LEU A 41 5.78 12.72 -15.60
CA LEU A 41 5.19 12.69 -14.26
C LEU A 41 6.19 13.15 -13.20
N LEU A 42 7.39 12.56 -13.19
CA LEU A 42 8.44 12.91 -12.22
C LEU A 42 9.03 14.30 -12.48
N ALA A 43 9.08 14.75 -13.73
CA ALA A 43 9.47 16.12 -14.05
C ALA A 43 8.41 17.15 -13.59
N PHE A 44 7.12 16.82 -13.69
CA PHE A 44 6.01 17.67 -13.26
C PHE A 44 5.84 17.70 -11.74
N SER A 45 5.99 16.55 -11.08
CA SER A 45 5.92 16.41 -9.62
C SER A 45 7.19 15.73 -9.10
N PRO A 46 8.29 16.49 -8.91
CA PRO A 46 9.54 15.95 -8.37
C PRO A 46 9.38 15.48 -6.92
N ASP A 47 8.46 16.11 -6.18
CA ASP A 47 8.10 15.73 -4.82
C ASP A 47 6.86 14.83 -4.79
N LYS A 48 6.73 14.07 -3.70
CA LYS A 48 5.58 13.21 -3.41
C LYS A 48 4.26 14.03 -3.46
N PRO A 49 3.27 13.61 -4.28
CA PRO A 49 1.97 14.31 -4.36
C PRO A 49 1.08 14.03 -3.14
N ALA A 50 0.01 14.83 -3.01
CA ALA A 50 -0.84 14.80 -1.81
C ALA A 50 -1.81 13.61 -1.76
N SER A 51 -2.52 13.31 -2.85
CA SER A 51 -3.51 12.23 -2.84
C SER A 51 -2.86 10.85 -2.89
N THR A 52 -3.45 9.87 -2.21
CA THR A 52 -2.95 8.48 -2.20
C THR A 52 -2.86 7.89 -3.60
N GLU A 53 -3.83 8.15 -4.47
CA GLU A 53 -3.83 7.68 -5.86
C GLU A 53 -2.62 8.25 -6.62
N ALA A 54 -2.37 9.55 -6.50
CA ALA A 54 -1.22 10.19 -7.12
C ALA A 54 0.11 9.69 -6.53
N GLN A 55 0.16 9.37 -5.23
CA GLN A 55 1.35 8.78 -4.61
C GLN A 55 1.63 7.38 -5.20
N CYS A 56 0.61 6.56 -5.40
CA CYS A 56 0.77 5.25 -6.03
C CYS A 56 1.33 5.36 -7.45
N ASN A 57 0.78 6.29 -8.24
CA ASN A 57 1.29 6.61 -9.57
C ASN A 57 2.73 7.17 -9.54
N TYR A 58 3.05 8.02 -8.57
CA TYR A 58 4.37 8.61 -8.38
C TYR A 58 5.44 7.54 -8.09
N TYR A 59 5.18 6.63 -7.14
CA TYR A 59 6.11 5.55 -6.83
C TYR A 59 6.20 4.51 -7.94
N TYR A 60 5.11 4.28 -8.68
CA TYR A 60 5.19 3.45 -9.90
C TYR A 60 6.02 4.11 -11.01
N ALA A 61 5.93 5.44 -11.14
CA ALA A 61 6.81 6.19 -12.05
C ALA A 61 8.28 6.11 -11.63
N LYS A 62 8.58 6.23 -10.33
CA LYS A 62 9.92 6.01 -9.75
C LYS A 62 10.48 4.64 -10.14
N LEU A 63 9.68 3.59 -9.95
CA LEU A 63 10.03 2.24 -10.38
C LEU A 63 10.33 2.18 -11.88
N SER A 64 9.46 2.79 -12.70
CA SER A 64 9.55 2.77 -14.17
C SER A 64 10.79 3.47 -14.74
N VAL A 65 11.42 4.34 -13.96
CA VAL A 65 12.68 5.02 -14.34
C VAL A 65 13.91 4.46 -13.61
N GLY A 66 13.80 3.28 -13.00
CA GLY A 66 14.91 2.58 -12.36
C GLY A 66 15.18 2.99 -10.91
N GLN A 67 14.34 3.84 -10.30
CA GLN A 67 14.47 4.26 -8.89
C GLN A 67 13.72 3.28 -7.97
N ALA A 68 14.11 2.00 -8.04
CA ALA A 68 13.38 0.90 -7.41
C ALA A 68 13.32 1.00 -5.88
N GLN A 69 14.42 1.37 -5.21
CA GLN A 69 14.44 1.44 -3.74
C GLN A 69 13.44 2.48 -3.21
N GLU A 70 13.42 3.69 -3.78
CA GLU A 70 12.44 4.72 -3.41
C GLU A 70 11.00 4.27 -3.69
N ALA A 71 10.78 3.52 -4.78
CA ALA A 71 9.47 2.96 -5.10
C ALA A 71 9.01 1.94 -4.05
N TRP A 72 9.92 1.09 -3.56
CA TRP A 72 9.63 0.07 -2.54
C TRP A 72 9.37 0.68 -1.17
N ASP A 73 10.13 1.69 -0.77
CA ASP A 73 9.88 2.42 0.49
C ASP A 73 8.50 3.10 0.47
N GLY A 74 8.15 3.69 -0.67
CA GLY A 74 6.83 4.25 -0.93
C GLY A 74 5.72 3.20 -0.93
N ALA A 75 5.93 2.08 -1.62
CA ALA A 75 5.01 0.95 -1.67
C ALA A 75 4.73 0.41 -0.27
N LYS A 76 5.76 0.19 0.55
CA LYS A 76 5.62 -0.25 1.95
C LYS A 76 4.79 0.74 2.77
N THR A 77 5.06 2.04 2.64
CA THR A 77 4.30 3.09 3.32
C THR A 77 2.82 3.08 2.93
N LEU A 78 2.53 2.93 1.64
CA LEU A 78 1.17 2.86 1.10
C LEU A 78 0.46 1.53 1.41
N TRP A 79 1.22 0.46 1.65
CA TRP A 79 0.72 -0.88 1.92
C TRP A 79 0.24 -1.05 3.37
N LEU A 80 0.96 -0.48 4.34
CA LEU A 80 0.74 -0.68 5.78
C LEU A 80 -0.48 0.10 6.32
N THR A 81 -1.66 -0.29 5.86
CA THR A 81 -2.96 0.27 6.26
C THR A 81 -4.05 -0.79 6.15
N GLY A 82 -5.07 -0.71 7.03
CA GLY A 82 -6.27 -1.55 6.97
C GLY A 82 -7.34 -1.07 5.98
N LYS A 83 -7.09 0.07 5.31
CA LYS A 83 -8.01 0.64 4.32
C LYS A 83 -7.74 0.04 2.94
N SER A 84 -8.80 -0.07 2.14
CA SER A 84 -8.66 -0.33 0.71
C SER A 84 -7.97 0.86 0.06
N GLN A 85 -6.93 0.57 -0.72
CA GLN A 85 -6.17 1.59 -1.45
C GLN A 85 -6.78 1.80 -2.84
N PRO A 86 -6.54 2.95 -3.49
CA PRO A 86 -6.95 3.15 -4.88
C PRO A 86 -6.38 2.08 -5.82
N ASN A 87 -7.12 1.71 -6.87
CA ASN A 87 -6.67 0.72 -7.87
C ASN A 87 -5.34 1.10 -8.55
N ALA A 88 -5.00 2.40 -8.58
CA ALA A 88 -3.70 2.88 -9.05
C ALA A 88 -2.50 2.29 -8.28
N CYS A 89 -2.72 1.77 -7.07
CA CYS A 89 -1.69 1.13 -6.26
C CYS A 89 -1.43 -0.33 -6.64
N ASP A 90 -2.33 -0.97 -7.39
CA ASP A 90 -2.26 -2.40 -7.67
C ASP A 90 -1.01 -2.77 -8.47
N ALA A 91 -0.67 -1.96 -9.49
CA ALA A 91 0.54 -2.17 -10.29
C ALA A 91 1.82 -2.03 -9.45
N LEU A 92 1.87 -1.02 -8.57
CA LEU A 92 3.00 -0.82 -7.66
C LEU A 92 3.15 -1.97 -6.66
N PHE A 93 2.06 -2.41 -6.03
CA PHE A 93 2.09 -3.51 -5.06
C PHE A 93 2.39 -4.85 -5.73
N SER A 94 1.87 -5.08 -6.93
CA SER A 94 2.18 -6.28 -7.72
C SER A 94 3.66 -6.33 -8.07
N ALA A 95 4.22 -5.23 -8.58
CA ALA A 95 5.64 -5.15 -8.90
C ALA A 95 6.53 -5.29 -7.65
N TRP A 96 6.13 -4.68 -6.52
CA TRP A 96 6.88 -4.81 -5.27
C TRP A 96 6.92 -6.27 -4.79
N ARG A 97 5.79 -6.99 -4.87
CA ARG A 97 5.72 -8.42 -4.55
C ARG A 97 6.58 -9.25 -5.50
N ALA A 98 6.43 -9.03 -6.81
CA ALA A 98 7.15 -9.78 -7.84
C ALA A 98 8.67 -9.58 -7.78
N SER A 99 9.14 -8.46 -7.24
CA SER A 99 10.57 -8.20 -7.04
C SER A 99 11.21 -9.01 -5.90
N GLY A 100 10.40 -9.68 -5.06
CA GLY A 100 10.89 -10.38 -3.85
C GLY A 100 11.32 -9.46 -2.72
N GLN A 101 11.20 -8.13 -2.87
CA GLN A 101 11.55 -7.13 -1.84
C GLN A 101 10.44 -6.89 -0.82
N GLN A 102 9.26 -7.48 -1.03
CA GLN A 102 8.18 -7.43 -0.05
C GLN A 102 8.44 -8.45 1.06
N ASP A 103 8.78 -7.95 2.24
CA ASP A 103 8.87 -8.76 3.46
C ASP A 103 7.56 -9.55 3.68
N PRO A 104 7.60 -10.89 3.79
CA PRO A 104 6.42 -11.70 4.08
C PRO A 104 5.64 -11.22 5.32
N LEU A 105 6.32 -10.68 6.34
CA LEU A 105 5.66 -10.11 7.52
C LEU A 105 4.81 -8.87 7.20
N ALA A 106 5.20 -8.08 6.19
CA ALA A 106 4.38 -6.93 5.76
C ALA A 106 3.02 -7.36 5.20
N TRP A 107 2.93 -8.57 4.63
CA TRP A 107 1.66 -9.15 4.17
C TRP A 107 0.73 -9.42 5.35
N LEU A 108 1.23 -10.15 6.36
CA LEU A 108 0.48 -10.47 7.57
C LEU A 108 0.09 -9.21 8.34
N GLU A 109 0.98 -8.22 8.41
CA GLU A 109 0.69 -6.97 9.09
C GLU A 109 -0.46 -6.21 8.41
N ARG A 110 -0.56 -6.22 7.08
CA ARG A 110 -1.70 -5.61 6.39
C ARG A 110 -3.01 -6.36 6.67
N ILE A 111 -2.98 -7.69 6.75
CA ILE A 111 -4.14 -8.47 7.17
C ILE A 111 -4.58 -8.08 8.59
N ARG A 112 -3.64 -8.00 9.53
CA ARG A 112 -3.90 -7.60 10.92
C ARG A 112 -4.49 -6.20 11.00
N LEU A 113 -3.95 -5.24 10.23
CA LEU A 113 -4.48 -3.87 10.15
C LEU A 113 -5.89 -3.83 9.54
N ALA A 114 -6.16 -4.64 8.51
CA ALA A 114 -7.48 -4.74 7.89
C ALA A 114 -8.52 -5.34 8.85
N MET A 115 -8.15 -6.37 9.63
CA MET A 115 -9.00 -6.91 10.71
C MET A 115 -9.30 -5.83 11.76
N LYS A 116 -8.27 -5.10 12.23
CA LYS A 116 -8.44 -4.02 13.21
C LYS A 116 -9.36 -2.90 12.69
N ALA A 117 -9.34 -2.64 11.38
CA ALA A 117 -10.19 -1.65 10.73
C ALA A 117 -11.61 -2.17 10.41
N GLY A 118 -11.93 -3.44 10.71
CA GLY A 118 -13.19 -4.08 10.34
C GLY A 118 -13.37 -4.31 8.84
N ASN A 119 -12.29 -4.22 8.05
CA ASN A 119 -12.32 -4.35 6.60
C ASN A 119 -12.22 -5.83 6.18
N THR A 120 -13.29 -6.58 6.44
CA THR A 120 -13.34 -8.04 6.18
C THR A 120 -13.18 -8.38 4.70
N SER A 121 -13.64 -7.51 3.80
CA SER A 121 -13.44 -7.68 2.35
C SER A 121 -11.95 -7.64 1.96
N LEU A 122 -11.19 -6.70 2.52
CA LEU A 122 -9.75 -6.64 2.30
C LEU A 122 -9.03 -7.85 2.91
N VAL A 123 -9.43 -8.28 4.11
CA VAL A 123 -8.88 -9.49 4.73
C VAL A 123 -9.05 -10.71 3.82
N ARG A 124 -10.26 -10.93 3.28
CA ARG A 124 -10.52 -12.05 2.35
C ARG A 124 -9.66 -11.96 1.09
N SER A 125 -9.55 -10.78 0.48
CA SER A 125 -8.74 -10.57 -0.71
C SER A 125 -7.25 -10.85 -0.47
N LEU A 126 -6.71 -10.40 0.67
CA LEU A 126 -5.31 -10.65 1.05
C LEU A 126 -5.06 -12.12 1.43
N ALA A 127 -6.03 -12.80 2.04
CA ALA A 127 -5.90 -14.21 2.36
C ALA A 127 -5.88 -15.09 1.10
N GLN A 128 -6.67 -14.75 0.07
CA GLN A 128 -6.67 -15.47 -1.21
C GLN A 128 -5.36 -15.34 -1.98
N GLN A 129 -4.62 -14.24 -1.77
CA GLN A 129 -3.34 -13.96 -2.43
C GLN A 129 -2.13 -14.18 -1.51
N MET A 130 -2.33 -14.97 -0.45
CA MET A 130 -1.34 -15.15 0.60
C MET A 130 -0.04 -15.77 0.05
N PRO A 131 1.14 -15.27 0.47
CA PRO A 131 2.42 -15.88 0.13
C PRO A 131 2.45 -17.37 0.55
N PRO A 132 3.18 -18.24 -0.19
CA PRO A 132 3.22 -19.67 0.07
C PRO A 132 3.56 -20.03 1.52
N GLU A 133 4.40 -19.23 2.18
CA GLU A 133 4.87 -19.40 3.55
C GLU A 133 3.72 -19.38 4.58
N TYR A 134 2.61 -18.71 4.26
CA TYR A 134 1.46 -18.55 5.15
C TYR A 134 0.18 -19.19 4.59
N LEU A 135 0.22 -19.85 3.44
CA LEU A 135 -0.98 -20.37 2.79
C LEU A 135 -1.80 -21.30 3.69
N THR A 136 -1.14 -22.03 4.59
CA THR A 136 -1.76 -22.94 5.57
C THR A 136 -2.74 -22.25 6.53
N ILE A 137 -2.60 -20.94 6.74
CA ILE A 137 -3.40 -20.17 7.72
C ILE A 137 -4.44 -19.27 7.05
N SER A 138 -4.43 -19.22 5.72
CA SER A 138 -5.34 -18.40 4.91
C SER A 138 -6.82 -18.72 5.20
N SER A 139 -7.20 -19.99 5.24
CA SER A 139 -8.57 -20.42 5.51
C SER A 139 -9.04 -20.02 6.91
N ALA A 140 -8.18 -20.16 7.91
CA ALA A 140 -8.46 -19.77 9.29
C ALA A 140 -8.60 -18.25 9.43
N ILE A 141 -7.78 -17.47 8.72
CA ILE A 141 -7.90 -16.01 8.63
C ILE A 141 -9.24 -15.58 8.01
N VAL A 142 -9.67 -16.24 6.92
CA VAL A 142 -10.96 -15.96 6.28
C VAL A 142 -12.12 -16.30 7.20
N ALA A 143 -12.08 -17.46 7.88
CA ALA A 143 -13.09 -17.86 8.84
C ALA A 143 -13.21 -16.84 9.98
N LEU A 144 -12.09 -16.43 10.56
CA LEU A 144 -12.03 -15.44 11.64
C LEU A 144 -12.57 -14.07 11.22
N ALA A 145 -12.29 -13.66 9.98
CA ALA A 145 -12.79 -12.39 9.44
C ALA A 145 -14.31 -12.40 9.16
N ASN A 146 -14.88 -13.57 8.85
CA ASN A 146 -16.31 -13.71 8.59
C ASN A 146 -17.12 -13.91 9.87
N ASP A 147 -16.57 -14.65 10.84
CA ASP A 147 -17.21 -14.94 12.11
C ASP A 147 -16.16 -14.95 13.24
N PRO A 148 -16.15 -13.94 14.13
CA PRO A 148 -15.19 -13.86 15.22
C PRO A 148 -15.30 -15.02 16.22
N ASN A 149 -16.44 -15.74 16.27
CA ASN A 149 -16.61 -16.91 17.14
C ASN A 149 -15.72 -18.09 16.74
N THR A 150 -15.14 -18.05 15.53
CA THR A 150 -14.19 -19.07 15.05
C THR A 150 -12.77 -18.90 15.61
N VAL A 151 -12.51 -17.93 16.49
CA VAL A 151 -11.17 -17.67 17.08
C VAL A 151 -10.57 -18.90 17.77
N MET A 152 -11.40 -19.76 18.38
CA MET A 152 -10.94 -20.99 19.02
C MET A 152 -10.45 -22.03 18.02
N ASN A 153 -10.82 -21.93 16.75
CA ASN A 153 -10.32 -22.78 15.66
C ASN A 153 -9.01 -22.23 15.06
N PHE A 154 -8.64 -20.99 15.35
CA PHE A 154 -7.37 -20.39 14.95
C PHE A 154 -6.21 -20.84 15.86
N ALA A 155 -6.46 -20.95 17.17
CA ALA A 155 -5.44 -21.30 18.17
C ALA A 155 -4.79 -22.70 18.08
N PRO A 156 -5.46 -23.79 17.66
CA PRO A 156 -4.88 -25.15 17.68
C PRO A 156 -3.80 -25.37 16.62
N HIS A 157 -3.80 -24.61 15.51
CA HIS A 157 -2.84 -24.76 14.41
C HIS A 157 -1.51 -24.01 14.60
N HIS A 158 -1.32 -23.30 15.72
CA HIS A 158 -0.17 -22.41 15.95
C HIS A 158 0.63 -22.66 17.24
N ARG A 159 0.28 -23.69 18.03
CA ARG A 159 0.95 -23.96 19.33
C ARG A 159 2.42 -24.41 19.22
N SER A 160 2.97 -24.63 18.04
CA SER A 160 4.37 -25.05 17.85
C SER A 160 5.38 -23.89 17.82
N HIS A 161 4.97 -22.65 17.61
CA HIS A 161 5.86 -21.49 17.78
C HIS A 161 5.55 -20.79 19.11
N ARG A 162 6.35 -21.12 20.13
CA ARG A 162 6.32 -20.49 21.46
C ARG A 162 6.40 -18.97 21.33
N PHE A 163 5.28 -18.30 21.55
CA PHE A 163 5.25 -16.93 22.01
C PHE A 163 5.82 -16.94 23.44
N HIS A 164 7.07 -16.51 23.63
CA HIS A 164 7.65 -16.31 24.94
C HIS A 164 7.29 -14.88 25.38
N PRO A 165 6.43 -14.69 26.40
CA PRO A 165 6.31 -13.38 27.03
C PRO A 165 7.63 -13.06 27.75
N PRO A 166 8.09 -11.80 27.78
CA PRO A 166 9.21 -11.43 28.62
C PRO A 166 8.81 -11.58 30.08
N ASP A 167 9.64 -12.28 30.85
CA ASP A 167 9.42 -12.60 32.26
C ASP A 167 9.13 -11.35 33.10
N GLY A 168 7.91 -11.27 33.63
CA GLY A 168 7.54 -10.35 34.68
C GLY A 168 7.85 -10.97 36.03
N GLY A 169 9.03 -10.68 36.56
CA GLY A 169 9.40 -11.00 37.94
C GLY A 169 8.53 -10.26 38.95
N GLY A 170 8.08 -10.98 39.98
CA GLY A 170 7.34 -10.44 41.11
C GLY A 170 7.18 -11.51 42.18
N GLY A 171 8.17 -11.60 43.07
CA GLY A 171 8.20 -12.53 44.19
C GLY A 171 7.17 -12.22 45.27
N LEU A 172 6.83 -13.26 46.03
CA LEU A 172 6.37 -13.18 47.41
C LEU A 172 7.56 -13.51 48.32
#